data_AF-A0A7V2ACS4-F1
#
_entry.id   AF-A0A7V2ACS4-F1
#
_cell.length_a   1.000
_cell.length_b   1.000
_cell.length_c   1.000
_cell.angle_alpha   90.00
_cell.angle_beta   90.00
_cell.angle_gamma   90.00
#
_symmetry.space_group_name_H-M   'P 1'
#
loop_
_entity.id
_entity.type
_entity.pdbx_description
1 polymer ?
#
loop_
_entity_poly.entity_id
_entity_poly.type
_entity_poly.pdbx_seq_one_letter_code
_entity_poly.pdbx_strand_id
1 'polypeptide(L)' 'MKNVFLAASFAVLLAACDFSEMTVPAATSECRQIGARCQLSDGPLGVCIETRCENEQTPPCFACTPQH' A
#
# COMPACT_ATOMS: atom_id res chain seq x y z
N MET A 1 15.16 34.55 -39.88
CA MET A 1 15.79 33.40 -39.20
C MET A 1 15.72 33.63 -37.70
N LYS A 2 15.38 32.59 -36.92
CA LYS A 2 15.53 32.48 -35.46
C LYS A 2 14.52 33.37 -34.70
N ASN A 3 13.39 32.87 -34.20
CA ASN A 3 13.26 32.51 -32.78
C ASN A 3 11.83 32.01 -32.44
N VAL A 4 11.30 31.01 -33.14
CA VAL A 4 9.94 30.47 -32.85
C VAL A 4 9.97 28.94 -32.83
N PHE A 5 10.87 28.35 -32.03
CA PHE A 5 10.94 26.89 -31.90
C PHE A 5 11.25 26.38 -30.47
N LEU A 6 11.29 27.26 -29.46
CA LEU A 6 11.73 26.88 -28.11
C LEU A 6 10.61 26.61 -27.10
N ALA A 7 9.34 26.81 -27.46
CA ALA A 7 8.23 26.66 -26.52
C ALA A 7 7.60 25.25 -26.49
N ALA A 8 7.83 24.43 -27.53
CA ALA A 8 7.16 23.13 -27.67
C ALA A 8 7.78 22.03 -26.78
N SER A 9 9.01 22.20 -26.31
CA SER A 9 9.74 21.15 -25.58
C SER A 9 9.40 21.08 -24.09
N PHE A 10 8.80 22.13 -23.51
CA PHE A 10 8.50 22.16 -22.08
C PHE A 10 7.15 21.50 -21.74
N ALA A 11 6.20 21.48 -22.69
CA ALA A 11 4.89 20.88 -22.49
C ALA A 11 4.90 19.34 -22.47
N VAL A 12 5.90 18.70 -23.08
CA VAL A 12 6.01 17.23 -23.13
C VAL A 12 6.47 16.64 -21.79
N LEU A 13 7.22 17.40 -20.97
CA LEU A 13 7.75 16.93 -19.70
C LEU A 13 6.70 16.84 -18.58
N LEU A 14 5.55 17.49 -18.71
CA LEU A 14 4.47 17.45 -17.73
C LEU A 14 3.48 16.30 -17.94
N ALA A 15 3.48 15.65 -19.11
CA ALA A 15 2.61 14.53 -19.42
C ALA A 15 3.17 13.16 -18.96
N ALA A 16 4.41 13.13 -18.46
CA ALA A 16 5.07 11.91 -17.98
C ALA A 16 5.04 11.75 -16.44
N CYS A 17 4.47 12.72 -15.71
CA CYS A 17 4.02 12.48 -14.34
C CYS A 17 2.68 11.74 -14.39
N ASP A 18 2.71 10.55 -14.98
CA ASP A 18 1.73 9.53 -14.64
C ASP A 18 1.96 9.29 -13.15
N PHE A 19 1.11 9.87 -12.32
CA PHE A 19 0.99 9.55 -10.90
C PHE A 19 0.41 8.13 -10.84
N SER A 20 1.12 7.19 -11.47
CA SER A 20 0.89 5.77 -11.43
C SER A 20 0.83 5.46 -9.95
N GLU A 21 -0.38 5.19 -9.54
CA GLU A 21 -0.80 5.02 -8.17
C GLU A 21 0.25 4.16 -7.48
N MET A 22 1.00 4.75 -6.55
CA MET A 22 1.54 3.97 -5.45
C MET A 22 0.31 3.50 -4.68
N THR A 23 -0.31 2.43 -5.17
CA THR A 23 -1.48 1.80 -4.57
C THR A 23 -0.97 1.11 -3.32
N VAL A 24 -0.82 1.89 -2.25
CA VAL A 24 -0.54 1.32 -0.95
C VAL A 24 -1.83 0.57 -0.57
N PRO A 25 -1.79 -0.77 -0.44
CA PRO A 25 -3.00 -1.53 -0.16
C PRO A 25 -3.65 -0.99 1.11
N ALA A 26 -4.96 -0.78 1.04
CA ALA A 26 -5.74 -0.31 2.17
C ALA A 26 -5.56 -1.29 3.34
N ALA A 27 -5.45 -0.75 4.55
CA ALA A 27 -5.41 -1.58 5.75
C ALA A 27 -6.74 -2.32 5.89
N THR A 28 -6.68 -3.64 6.02
CA THR A 28 -7.86 -4.48 6.20
C THR A 28 -8.10 -4.76 7.68
N SER A 29 -9.35 -4.99 8.07
CA SER A 29 -9.68 -5.50 9.40
C SER A 29 -9.29 -6.98 9.57
N GLU A 30 -9.13 -7.70 8.46
CA GLU A 30 -8.79 -9.13 8.44
C GLU A 30 -7.39 -9.37 7.90
N CYS A 31 -6.61 -10.20 8.59
CA CYS A 31 -5.28 -10.60 8.14
C CYS A 31 -5.32 -11.84 7.26
N ARG A 32 -4.92 -11.68 5.99
CA ARG A 32 -4.87 -12.76 4.99
C ARG A 32 -3.46 -13.12 4.53
N GLN A 33 -2.48 -12.26 4.82
CA GLN A 33 -1.10 -12.42 4.38
C GLN A 33 -0.14 -11.80 5.40
N ILE A 34 0.99 -12.46 5.65
CA ILE A 34 2.07 -11.92 6.49
C ILE A 34 2.62 -10.59 5.93
N GLY A 35 2.84 -9.62 6.80
CA GLY A 35 3.34 -8.29 6.45
C GLY A 35 2.31 -7.34 5.83
N ALA A 36 1.08 -7.80 5.57
CA ALA A 36 0.00 -6.92 5.13
C ALA A 36 -0.35 -5.91 6.23
N ARG A 37 -0.71 -4.68 5.82
CA ARG A 37 -1.21 -3.65 6.74
C ARG A 37 -2.60 -4.01 7.22
N CYS A 38 -2.84 -3.85 8.51
CA CYS A 38 -4.13 -4.13 9.11
C CYS A 38 -4.52 -3.03 10.10
N GLN A 39 -5.82 -2.94 10.40
CA GLN A 39 -6.35 -2.01 11.40
C GLN A 39 -6.62 -2.78 12.70
N LEU A 40 -6.03 -2.34 13.82
CA LEU A 40 -6.38 -2.91 15.12
C LEU A 40 -7.79 -2.47 15.54
N SER A 41 -8.51 -3.35 16.24
CA SER A 41 -9.86 -3.07 16.74
C SER A 41 -9.92 -1.89 17.70
N ASP A 42 -8.89 -1.71 18.53
CA ASP A 42 -8.82 -0.71 19.61
C ASP A 42 -7.77 0.38 19.37
N GLY A 43 -7.17 0.47 18.18
CA GLY A 43 -5.92 1.23 18.04
C GLY A 43 -5.47 1.59 16.62
N PRO A 44 -4.19 1.99 16.46
CA PRO A 44 -3.61 2.45 15.20
C PRO A 44 -3.44 1.30 14.19
N LEU A 45 -2.74 1.58 13.09
CA LEU A 45 -2.37 0.57 12.12
C LEU A 45 -1.37 -0.43 12.72
N GLY A 46 -1.48 -1.68 12.27
CA GLY A 46 -0.55 -2.75 12.58
C GLY A 46 -0.13 -3.52 11.34
N VAL A 47 0.53 -4.65 11.57
CA VAL A 47 0.91 -5.59 10.52
C VAL A 47 0.44 -7.00 10.87
N CYS A 48 0.05 -7.74 9.84
CA CYS A 48 -0.33 -9.13 9.97
C CYS A 48 0.91 -9.99 10.21
N ILE A 49 0.94 -10.70 11.34
CA ILE A 49 1.98 -11.67 11.66
C ILE A 49 1.36 -13.06 11.79
N GLU A 50 2.16 -14.09 11.54
CA GLU A 50 1.71 -15.46 11.77
C GLU A 50 1.50 -15.71 13.27
N THR A 51 0.36 -16.30 13.59
CA THR A 51 -0.01 -16.65 14.95
C THR A 51 -0.50 -18.09 14.99
N ARG A 52 -0.70 -18.61 16.20
CA ARG A 52 -1.37 -19.89 16.38
C ARG A 52 -2.83 -19.76 15.94
N CYS A 53 -3.26 -20.66 15.07
CA CYS A 53 -4.68 -20.86 14.75
C CYS A 53 -5.46 -21.24 16.01
N GLU A 54 -6.56 -20.54 16.29
CA GLU A 54 -7.51 -21.02 17.29
C GLU A 54 -8.34 -22.18 16.71
N ASN A 55 -9.03 -22.89 17.60
CA ASN A 55 -9.73 -24.15 17.29
C ASN A 55 -10.49 -24.10 15.96
N GLU A 56 -10.35 -25.17 15.17
CA GLU A 56 -11.00 -25.36 13.87
C GLU A 56 -10.56 -24.43 12.73
N GLN A 57 -9.64 -23.49 12.97
CA GLN A 57 -9.04 -22.70 11.88
C GLN A 57 -7.98 -23.52 11.12
N THR A 58 -8.00 -23.40 9.79
CA THR A 58 -7.01 -24.03 8.91
C THR A 58 -5.78 -23.14 8.79
N PRO A 59 -4.56 -23.64 9.09
CA PRO A 59 -3.33 -22.87 8.89
C PRO A 59 -3.09 -22.46 7.43
N PRO A 60 -2.36 -21.35 7.17
CA PRO A 60 -1.74 -20.44 8.14
C PRO A 60 -2.72 -19.40 8.72
N CYS A 61 -2.54 -19.06 9.99
CA CYS A 61 -3.37 -18.06 10.67
C CYS A 61 -2.58 -16.79 10.98
N PHE A 62 -3.23 -15.65 10.86
CA PHE A 62 -2.59 -14.35 11.01
C PHE A 62 -3.37 -13.47 11.98
N ALA A 63 -2.66 -12.70 12.80
CA ALA A 63 -3.23 -11.69 13.68
C ALA A 63 -2.63 -10.32 13.40
N CYS A 64 -3.47 -9.29 13.52
CA CYS A 64 -3.02 -7.91 13.42
C CYS A 64 -2.28 -7.52 14.70
N THR A 65 -0.99 -7.19 14.58
CA THR A 65 -0.14 -6.82 15.72
C THR A 65 0.39 -5.40 15.54
N PRO A 66 0.50 -4.58 16.61
CA PRO A 66 1.04 -3.22 16.50
C PRO A 66 2.47 -3.22 15.94
N GLN A 67 2.77 -2.27 15.06
CA GLN A 67 4.14 -2.01 14.58
C GLN A 67 4.63 -0.72 15.25
N HIS A 68 5.28 -0.86 16.41
CA HIS A 68 5.88 0.23 17.18
C HIS A 68 7.36 -0.03 17.40
#